data_AF-A0AAI9ZH62-F1
#
_entry.id   AF-A0AAI9ZH62-F1
#
_cell.length_a   1.000
_cell.length_b   1.000
_cell.length_c   1.000
_cell.angle_alpha   90.00
_cell.angle_beta   90.00
_cell.angle_gamma   90.00
#
_symmetry.space_group_name_H-M   'P 1'
#
loop_
_entity.id
_entity.type
_entity.pdbx_description
1 polymer ?
#
loop_
_entity_poly.entity_id
_entity_poly.type
_entity_poly.pdbx_seq_one_letter_code
_entity_poly.pdbx_strand_id
1 'polypeptide(L)'
;MRARLGANSMLADEIIPEFPVGCRRLTPGPGYLEALTAGNVNNITDRISEFTETGIRTVDGTLREVDAVICSTGHDITFSTQFPVVHKGLDLQKAWRPGGKPGFPDTYLGMLAPEVPNFITVLGPNATGPAGTPCHAVANQLTYVAKILGKFATQGLRTIAPSTAATRDFRAYTEAFFPRTVMSEHCSSWYNGGIKGGMIHGLWPGSAVHVDLVRKDPRWEDFEYTYQNPQGNRFGWLGNGWTKKDVAAAHGESGVELDLTPWLEKGALSGDVDLRSYHEKWWAS
;
A
#
# COMPACT_ATOMS: atom_id res chain seq x y z
N MET A 1 -21.66 -21.12 -11.35
CA MET A 1 -22.11 -21.63 -10.04
C MET A 1 -23.20 -22.69 -10.19
N ARG A 2 -24.41 -22.37 -10.68
CA ARG A 2 -25.52 -23.34 -10.83
C ARG A 2 -25.13 -24.67 -11.51
N ALA A 3 -24.40 -24.60 -12.62
CA ALA A 3 -23.93 -25.81 -13.32
C ALA A 3 -23.04 -26.74 -12.47
N ARG A 4 -22.27 -26.20 -11.50
CA ARG A 4 -21.37 -26.97 -10.64
C ARG A 4 -22.05 -27.47 -9.36
N LEU A 5 -23.11 -26.79 -8.90
CA LEU A 5 -23.92 -27.20 -7.75
C LEU A 5 -25.00 -28.24 -8.11
N GLY A 6 -25.25 -28.47 -9.41
CA GLY A 6 -26.36 -29.28 -9.90
C GLY A 6 -27.63 -28.46 -10.11
N ALA A 7 -28.37 -28.76 -11.19
CA ALA A 7 -29.49 -27.94 -11.67
C ALA A 7 -30.68 -27.80 -10.70
N ASN A 8 -30.80 -28.71 -9.72
CA ASN A 8 -31.91 -28.77 -8.75
C ASN A 8 -31.49 -28.41 -7.31
N SER A 9 -30.30 -27.86 -7.12
CA SER A 9 -29.82 -27.52 -5.77
C SER A 9 -30.40 -26.20 -5.27
N MET A 10 -31.17 -26.23 -4.19
CA MET A 10 -31.66 -25.04 -3.50
C MET A 10 -30.51 -24.15 -2.97
N LEU A 11 -29.32 -24.73 -2.77
CA LEU A 11 -28.12 -23.99 -2.34
C LEU A 11 -27.75 -22.85 -3.31
N ALA A 12 -28.07 -22.99 -4.60
CA ALA A 12 -27.78 -21.95 -5.57
C ALA A 12 -28.49 -20.63 -5.25
N ASP A 13 -29.70 -20.69 -4.70
CA ASP A 13 -30.48 -19.51 -4.37
C ASP A 13 -29.99 -18.85 -3.07
N GLU A 14 -29.26 -19.60 -2.22
CA GLU A 14 -28.67 -19.09 -0.97
C GLU A 14 -27.27 -18.48 -1.16
N ILE A 15 -26.44 -19.07 -2.03
CA ILE A 15 -25.00 -18.73 -2.08
C ILE A 15 -24.62 -17.83 -3.26
N ILE A 16 -25.48 -17.66 -4.26
CA ILE A 16 -25.20 -16.76 -5.39
C ILE A 16 -25.27 -15.31 -4.86
N PRO A 17 -24.17 -14.54 -4.91
CA PRO A 17 -24.19 -13.20 -4.36
C PRO A 17 -25.02 -12.23 -5.21
N GLU A 18 -25.67 -11.28 -4.55
CA GLU A 18 -26.44 -10.21 -5.19
C GLU A 18 -25.58 -9.05 -5.73
N PHE A 19 -24.27 -9.06 -5.43
CA PHE A 19 -23.34 -8.03 -5.89
C PHE A 19 -22.63 -8.43 -7.19
N PRO A 20 -22.23 -7.46 -8.04
CA PRO A 20 -21.54 -7.76 -9.29
C PRO A 20 -20.18 -8.46 -9.10
N VAL A 21 -19.81 -9.26 -10.10
CA VAL A 21 -18.51 -9.95 -10.14
C VAL A 21 -17.37 -8.92 -10.09
N GLY A 22 -16.43 -9.12 -9.16
CA GLY A 22 -15.30 -8.21 -8.96
C GLY A 22 -15.54 -7.10 -7.93
N CYS A 23 -16.76 -6.92 -7.41
CA CYS A 23 -17.01 -6.02 -6.27
C CYS A 23 -16.23 -6.49 -5.01
N ARG A 24 -16.04 -7.80 -4.89
CA ARG A 24 -15.13 -8.44 -3.95
C ARG A 24 -14.04 -9.19 -4.69
N ARG A 25 -12.94 -9.48 -3.99
CA ARG A 25 -11.89 -10.37 -4.50
C ARG A 25 -12.50 -11.73 -4.82
N LEU A 26 -12.19 -12.26 -6.00
CA LEU A 26 -12.76 -13.51 -6.47
C LEU A 26 -12.40 -14.67 -5.54
N THR A 27 -13.44 -15.30 -5.03
CA THR A 27 -13.47 -16.55 -4.26
C THR A 27 -14.77 -17.26 -4.64
N PRO A 28 -14.91 -18.58 -4.41
CA PRO A 28 -13.96 -19.55 -3.86
C PRO A 28 -13.12 -20.24 -4.95
N GLY A 29 -12.12 -21.01 -4.52
CA GLY A 29 -11.24 -21.78 -5.43
C GLY A 29 -11.87 -23.08 -5.96
N PRO A 30 -11.15 -23.80 -6.84
CA PRO A 30 -11.60 -25.09 -7.37
C PRO A 30 -11.94 -26.09 -6.25
N GLY A 31 -13.02 -26.86 -6.42
CA GLY A 31 -13.44 -27.90 -5.46
C GLY A 31 -14.41 -27.43 -4.38
N TYR A 32 -14.54 -26.12 -4.15
CA TYR A 32 -15.41 -25.61 -3.08
C TYR A 32 -16.90 -25.86 -3.34
N LEU A 33 -17.36 -25.61 -4.58
CA LEU A 33 -18.79 -25.80 -4.91
C LEU A 33 -19.19 -27.26 -4.87
N GLU A 34 -18.29 -28.16 -5.25
CA GLU A 34 -18.49 -29.61 -5.20
C GLU A 34 -18.54 -30.10 -3.75
N ALA A 35 -17.66 -29.57 -2.88
CA ALA A 35 -17.66 -29.88 -1.46
C ALA A 35 -18.98 -29.52 -0.77
N LEU A 36 -19.62 -28.40 -1.15
CA LEU A 36 -20.93 -28.01 -0.61
C LEU A 36 -22.06 -29.00 -0.93
N THR A 37 -21.88 -29.86 -1.94
CA THR A 37 -22.89 -30.86 -2.34
C THR A 37 -22.60 -32.27 -1.83
N ALA A 38 -21.51 -32.46 -1.08
CA ALA A 38 -21.15 -33.76 -0.55
C ALA A 38 -22.12 -34.20 0.55
N GLY A 39 -22.45 -35.51 0.60
CA GLY A 39 -23.45 -36.05 1.55
C GLY A 39 -23.07 -35.95 3.03
N ASN A 40 -21.83 -35.55 3.35
CA ASN A 40 -21.32 -35.33 4.69
C ASN A 40 -21.18 -33.83 5.04
N VAL A 41 -21.75 -32.93 4.23
CA VAL A 41 -21.68 -31.48 4.42
C VAL A 41 -23.08 -30.91 4.61
N ASN A 42 -23.25 -30.16 5.70
CA ASN A 42 -24.47 -29.42 5.98
C ASN A 42 -24.19 -27.93 5.81
N ASN A 43 -24.91 -27.25 4.92
CA ASN A 43 -24.87 -25.78 4.81
C ASN A 43 -25.84 -25.17 5.85
N ILE A 44 -25.35 -24.25 6.68
CA ILE A 44 -26.14 -23.63 7.75
C ILE A 44 -25.99 -22.12 7.60
N THR A 45 -27.10 -21.45 7.29
CA THR A 45 -27.15 -19.99 7.09
C THR A 45 -27.72 -19.23 8.30
N ASP A 46 -28.26 -19.95 9.27
CA ASP A 46 -28.79 -19.37 10.51
C ASP A 46 -27.69 -18.66 11.32
N ARG A 47 -28.06 -17.55 11.95
CA ARG A 47 -27.12 -16.81 12.81
C ARG A 47 -26.76 -17.65 14.04
N ILE A 48 -25.51 -17.54 14.46
CA ILE A 48 -25.02 -18.15 15.70
C ILE A 48 -25.59 -17.37 16.89
N SER A 49 -26.16 -18.09 17.86
CA SER A 49 -26.58 -17.54 19.15
C SER A 49 -25.44 -17.60 20.17
N GLU A 50 -24.84 -18.78 20.33
CA GLU A 50 -23.77 -19.02 21.30
C GLU A 50 -22.92 -20.25 20.95
N PHE A 51 -21.72 -20.29 21.52
CA PHE A 51 -20.93 -21.51 21.64
C PHE A 51 -21.29 -22.22 22.95
N THR A 52 -21.51 -23.52 22.89
CA THR A 52 -21.70 -24.37 24.07
C THR A 52 -20.44 -25.20 24.31
N GLU A 53 -20.41 -25.94 25.40
CA GLU A 53 -19.32 -26.89 25.69
C GLU A 53 -19.16 -27.97 24.62
N THR A 54 -20.25 -28.37 23.96
CA THR A 54 -20.27 -29.47 22.98
C THR A 54 -20.46 -29.03 21.53
N GLY A 55 -20.68 -27.73 21.25
CA GLY A 55 -20.87 -27.27 19.89
C GLY A 55 -21.40 -25.85 19.72
N ILE A 56 -22.22 -25.64 18.68
CA ILE A 56 -22.73 -24.32 18.30
C ILE A 56 -24.25 -24.34 18.29
N ARG A 57 -24.86 -23.37 18.99
CA ARG A 57 -26.31 -23.15 18.95
C ARG A 57 -26.62 -21.98 18.02
N THR A 58 -27.54 -22.19 17.09
CA THR A 58 -28.08 -21.14 16.21
C THR A 58 -29.35 -20.52 16.80
N VAL A 59 -29.77 -19.39 16.25
CA VAL A 59 -30.95 -18.62 16.74
C VAL A 59 -32.28 -19.36 16.63
N ASP A 60 -32.35 -20.40 15.81
CA ASP A 60 -33.49 -21.34 15.72
C ASP A 60 -33.59 -22.27 16.94
N GLY A 61 -32.62 -22.23 17.86
CA GLY A 61 -32.53 -23.07 19.06
C GLY A 61 -31.79 -24.39 18.84
N THR A 62 -31.48 -24.76 17.60
CA THR A 62 -30.84 -26.03 17.25
C THR A 62 -29.38 -26.04 17.72
N LEU A 63 -29.04 -27.03 18.56
CA LEU A 63 -27.66 -27.31 18.94
C LEU A 63 -27.03 -28.27 17.92
N ARG A 64 -25.86 -27.90 17.40
CA ARG A 64 -25.06 -28.75 16.51
C ARG A 64 -23.76 -29.09 17.21
N GLU A 65 -23.67 -30.33 17.67
CA GLU A 65 -22.49 -30.84 18.35
C GLU A 65 -21.35 -31.04 17.35
N VAL A 66 -20.14 -30.62 17.73
CA VAL A 66 -18.95 -30.72 16.90
C VAL A 66 -17.72 -30.97 17.76
N ASP A 67 -16.78 -31.76 17.25
CA ASP A 67 -15.51 -32.03 17.94
C ASP A 67 -14.51 -30.86 17.81
N ALA A 68 -14.67 -30.04 16.76
CA ALA A 68 -13.76 -28.94 16.46
C ALA A 68 -14.48 -27.78 15.76
N VAL A 69 -13.99 -26.57 16.02
CA VAL A 69 -14.47 -25.33 15.39
C VAL A 69 -13.31 -24.65 14.67
N ILE A 70 -13.52 -24.31 13.39
CA ILE A 70 -12.55 -23.56 12.58
C ILE A 70 -13.11 -22.17 12.28
N CYS A 71 -12.54 -21.13 12.89
CA CYS A 71 -12.97 -19.75 12.71
C CYS A 71 -12.38 -19.11 11.45
N SER A 72 -13.12 -19.15 10.34
CA SER A 72 -12.77 -18.47 9.08
C SER A 72 -13.37 -17.06 8.98
N THR A 73 -13.26 -16.27 10.06
CA THR A 73 -13.98 -14.99 10.24
C THR A 73 -13.30 -13.76 9.60
N GLY A 74 -12.13 -13.94 8.98
CA GLY A 74 -11.39 -12.86 8.32
C GLY A 74 -10.37 -12.18 9.23
N HIS A 75 -10.08 -10.90 8.95
CA HIS A 75 -9.09 -10.08 9.67
C HIS A 75 -9.56 -8.62 9.74
N ASP A 76 -8.81 -7.76 10.44
CA ASP A 76 -9.08 -6.32 10.47
C ASP A 76 -8.85 -5.70 9.09
N ILE A 77 -9.92 -5.21 8.48
CA ILE A 77 -9.94 -4.59 7.14
C ILE A 77 -10.01 -3.06 7.18
N THR A 78 -9.82 -2.44 8.35
CA THR A 78 -9.85 -0.96 8.48
C THR A 78 -8.63 -0.28 7.88
N PHE A 79 -7.54 -1.03 7.68
CA PHE A 79 -6.21 -0.50 7.30
C PHE A 79 -5.68 0.60 8.24
N SER A 80 -6.22 0.68 9.47
CA SER A 80 -5.66 1.49 10.54
C SER A 80 -4.34 0.89 11.06
N THR A 81 -3.54 1.69 11.77
CA THR A 81 -2.29 1.18 12.34
C THR A 81 -2.58 0.15 13.44
N GLN A 82 -1.80 -0.94 13.48
CA GLN A 82 -1.99 -2.03 14.45
C GLN A 82 -1.73 -1.59 15.90
N PHE A 83 -0.91 -0.55 16.08
CA PHE A 83 -0.60 0.08 17.35
C PHE A 83 -0.73 1.61 17.24
N PRO A 84 -0.84 2.34 18.36
CA PRO A 84 -0.88 3.80 18.35
C PRO A 84 0.37 4.39 17.68
N VAL A 85 0.17 5.21 16.65
CA VAL A 85 1.23 6.01 16.03
C VAL A 85 0.88 7.46 16.28
N VAL A 86 1.62 8.08 17.20
CA VAL A 86 1.24 9.38 17.77
C VAL A 86 2.25 10.45 17.40
N HIS A 87 1.77 11.56 16.84
CA HIS A 87 2.56 12.76 16.60
C HIS A 87 1.76 14.02 16.92
N LYS A 88 2.29 14.90 17.78
CA LYS A 88 1.65 16.18 18.16
C LYS A 88 0.16 16.05 18.54
N GLY A 89 -0.22 14.95 19.20
CA GLY A 89 -1.60 14.69 19.63
C GLY A 89 -2.49 13.99 18.60
N LEU A 90 -2.04 13.83 17.35
CA LEU A 90 -2.69 12.98 16.35
C LEU A 90 -2.28 11.51 16.58
N ASP A 91 -3.27 10.64 16.78
CA ASP A 91 -3.09 9.18 16.87
C ASP A 91 -3.72 8.50 15.65
N LEU A 92 -2.87 7.99 14.74
CA LEU A 92 -3.33 7.37 13.48
C LEU A 92 -4.22 6.14 13.70
N GLN A 93 -3.99 5.37 14.78
CA GLN A 93 -4.79 4.18 15.06
C GLN A 93 -6.27 4.56 15.28
N LYS A 94 -6.51 5.67 15.99
CA LYS A 94 -7.85 6.18 16.27
C LYS A 94 -8.40 6.99 15.10
N ALA A 95 -7.56 7.83 14.50
CA ALA A 95 -7.96 8.75 13.43
C ALA A 95 -8.43 8.01 12.17
N TRP A 96 -7.80 6.89 11.82
CA TRP A 96 -8.09 6.13 10.60
C TRP A 96 -9.20 5.09 10.73
N ARG A 97 -9.68 4.80 11.95
CA ARG A 97 -10.81 3.87 12.16
C ARG A 97 -12.16 4.57 11.93
N PRO A 98 -13.22 3.83 11.56
CA PRO A 98 -14.57 4.40 11.49
C PRO A 98 -14.96 5.14 12.78
N GLY A 99 -15.47 6.36 12.64
CA GLY A 99 -15.78 7.26 13.77
C GLY A 99 -14.61 8.16 14.21
N GLY A 100 -13.39 7.91 13.73
CA GLY A 100 -12.25 8.80 13.84
C GLY A 100 -12.37 10.04 12.95
N LYS A 101 -11.36 10.91 13.00
CA LYS A 101 -11.20 12.05 12.08
C LYS A 101 -9.85 11.91 11.38
N PRO A 102 -9.82 11.59 10.07
CA PRO A 102 -10.94 11.63 9.12
C PRO A 102 -11.84 10.38 9.08
N GLY A 103 -11.52 9.31 9.81
CA GLY A 103 -12.36 8.10 9.88
C GLY A 103 -12.02 7.02 8.85
N PHE A 104 -10.93 7.23 8.10
CA PHE A 104 -10.36 6.33 7.13
C PHE A 104 -8.85 6.60 7.00
N PRO A 105 -8.08 5.69 6.39
CA PRO A 105 -6.65 5.89 6.19
C PRO A 105 -6.37 7.00 5.17
N ASP A 106 -5.92 8.16 5.66
CA ASP A 106 -5.51 9.27 4.81
C ASP A 106 -4.02 9.20 4.54
N THR A 107 -3.67 8.82 3.32
CA THR A 107 -2.28 8.51 2.97
C THR A 107 -1.89 9.16 1.66
N TYR A 108 -0.62 9.54 1.55
CA TYR A 108 0.01 9.90 0.29
C TYR A 108 0.55 8.63 -0.37
N LEU A 109 0.06 8.37 -1.58
CA LEU A 109 0.40 7.20 -2.41
C LEU A 109 0.29 5.86 -1.65
N GLY A 110 -0.56 5.74 -0.63
CA GLY A 110 -0.73 4.49 0.11
C GLY A 110 0.44 4.08 1.02
N MET A 111 1.35 5.01 1.33
CA MET A 111 2.59 4.70 2.05
C MET A 111 2.90 5.66 3.20
N LEU A 112 2.63 6.95 3.02
CA LEU A 112 3.00 7.96 4.01
C LEU A 112 1.76 8.67 4.53
N ALA A 113 1.84 9.24 5.73
CA ALA A 113 0.75 10.01 6.33
C ALA A 113 1.18 11.49 6.44
N PRO A 114 0.32 12.46 6.10
CA PRO A 114 0.61 13.86 6.35
C PRO A 114 0.73 14.09 7.85
N GLU A 115 1.48 15.11 8.25
CA GLU A 115 1.67 15.53 9.64
C GLU A 115 2.38 14.52 10.55
N VAL A 116 2.63 13.28 10.11
CA VAL A 116 3.38 12.26 10.84
C VAL A 116 4.72 12.02 10.14
N PRO A 117 5.77 12.79 10.48
CA PRO A 117 7.06 12.70 9.81
C PRO A 117 7.73 11.34 10.03
N ASN A 118 8.51 10.90 9.04
CA ASN A 118 9.27 9.65 9.04
C ASN A 118 8.41 8.38 9.21
N PHE A 119 7.09 8.50 9.05
CA PHE A 119 6.18 7.37 9.05
C PHE A 119 6.02 6.81 7.64
N ILE A 120 6.21 5.50 7.49
CA ILE A 120 6.01 4.75 6.26
C ILE A 120 5.30 3.44 6.61
N THR A 121 4.27 3.12 5.84
CA THR A 121 3.61 1.80 5.84
C THR A 121 3.91 1.05 4.55
N VAL A 122 4.12 -0.26 4.67
CA VAL A 122 4.31 -1.19 3.56
C VAL A 122 3.11 -2.13 3.53
N LEU A 123 2.57 -2.37 2.34
CA LEU A 123 1.34 -3.11 2.13
C LEU A 123 0.13 -2.56 2.91
N GLY A 124 0.10 -1.22 3.09
CA GLY A 124 -0.99 -0.50 3.73
C GLY A 124 -2.18 -0.16 2.80
N PRO A 125 -2.92 0.91 3.11
CA PRO A 125 -3.97 1.44 2.25
C PRO A 125 -3.44 1.73 0.85
N ASN A 126 -4.26 1.53 -0.19
CA ASN A 126 -3.92 1.79 -1.59
C ASN A 126 -2.59 1.16 -2.06
N ALA A 127 -2.13 0.08 -1.41
CA ALA A 127 -0.80 -0.48 -1.69
C ALA A 127 -0.69 -1.21 -3.03
N THR A 128 -1.75 -1.91 -3.44
CA THR A 128 -1.72 -2.78 -4.64
C THR A 128 -2.82 -2.44 -5.64
N GLY A 129 -2.50 -2.55 -6.93
CA GLY A 129 -3.50 -2.55 -7.99
C GLY A 129 -4.45 -3.75 -7.89
N PRO A 130 -5.68 -3.67 -8.45
CA PRO A 130 -6.69 -4.73 -8.38
C PRO A 130 -6.24 -6.09 -8.92
N ALA A 131 -5.43 -6.10 -9.99
CA ALA A 131 -4.90 -7.30 -10.63
C ALA A 131 -3.40 -7.52 -10.33
N GLY A 132 -2.87 -6.84 -9.31
CA GLY A 132 -1.45 -6.95 -8.92
C GLY A 132 -1.18 -8.10 -7.95
N THR A 133 0.10 -8.41 -7.76
CA THR A 133 0.56 -9.33 -6.71
C THR A 133 1.10 -8.56 -5.50
N PRO A 134 0.68 -8.92 -4.26
CA PRO A 134 1.19 -8.28 -3.05
C PRO A 134 2.71 -8.30 -2.92
N CYS A 135 3.37 -9.40 -3.33
CA CYS A 135 4.83 -9.52 -3.26
C CYS A 135 5.54 -8.46 -4.12
N HIS A 136 5.01 -8.20 -5.32
CA HIS A 136 5.53 -7.17 -6.21
C HIS A 136 5.22 -5.77 -5.67
N ALA A 137 4.03 -5.55 -5.12
CA ALA A 137 3.69 -4.28 -4.48
C ALA A 137 4.66 -3.97 -3.32
N VAL A 138 5.04 -4.97 -2.52
CA VAL A 138 6.05 -4.82 -1.47
C VAL A 138 7.41 -4.45 -2.07
N ALA A 139 7.89 -5.18 -3.10
CA ALA A 139 9.17 -4.88 -3.74
C ALA A 139 9.22 -3.46 -4.33
N ASN A 140 8.13 -3.03 -4.96
CA ASN A 140 7.96 -1.67 -5.46
C ASN A 140 8.06 -0.63 -4.33
N GLN A 141 7.27 -0.81 -3.27
CA GLN A 141 7.27 0.09 -2.12
C GLN A 141 8.64 0.17 -1.45
N LEU A 142 9.33 -0.96 -1.26
CA LEU A 142 10.69 -0.98 -0.69
C LEU A 142 11.70 -0.23 -1.56
N THR A 143 11.56 -0.28 -2.89
CA THR A 143 12.39 0.50 -3.81
C THR A 143 12.16 2.00 -3.64
N TYR A 144 10.90 2.42 -3.47
CA TYR A 144 10.54 3.80 -3.16
C TYR A 144 11.13 4.26 -1.82
N VAL A 145 11.05 3.41 -0.78
CA VAL A 145 11.63 3.68 0.54
C VAL A 145 13.15 3.79 0.48
N ALA A 146 13.83 2.93 -0.28
CA ALA A 146 15.28 2.99 -0.45
C ALA A 146 15.73 4.33 -1.02
N LYS A 147 14.98 4.90 -1.98
CA LYS A 147 15.25 6.25 -2.52
C LYS A 147 15.10 7.34 -1.46
N ILE A 148 14.06 7.26 -0.62
CA ILE A 148 13.90 8.19 0.52
C ILE A 148 15.10 8.07 1.47
N LEU A 149 15.49 6.86 1.85
CA LEU A 149 16.63 6.64 2.75
C LEU A 149 17.95 7.12 2.15
N GLY A 150 18.16 6.94 0.84
CA GLY A 150 19.31 7.49 0.12
C GLY A 150 19.35 9.02 0.21
N LYS A 151 18.20 9.69 0.10
CA LYS A 151 18.09 11.15 0.30
C LYS A 151 18.43 11.56 1.73
N PHE A 152 18.00 10.80 2.74
CA PHE A 152 18.39 11.05 4.14
C PHE A 152 19.89 10.95 4.34
N ALA A 153 20.51 9.90 3.79
CA ALA A 153 21.94 9.63 3.92
C ALA A 153 22.82 10.71 3.26
N THR A 154 22.32 11.35 2.20
CA THR A 154 23.10 12.29 1.39
C THR A 154 22.80 13.76 1.65
N GLN A 155 21.59 14.11 2.12
CA GLN A 155 21.12 15.50 2.18
C GLN A 155 20.90 16.03 3.61
N GLY A 156 21.35 15.30 4.64
CA GLY A 156 21.30 15.76 6.03
C GLY A 156 19.89 16.03 6.53
N LEU A 157 18.92 15.22 6.10
CA LEU A 157 17.52 15.34 6.48
C LEU A 157 17.30 14.83 7.92
N ARG A 158 16.44 15.54 8.66
CA ARG A 158 15.93 15.12 9.97
C ARG A 158 14.54 14.53 9.86
N THR A 159 13.67 15.16 9.07
CA THR A 159 12.33 14.65 8.81
C THR A 159 11.93 14.79 7.36
N ILE A 160 11.07 13.87 6.91
CA ILE A 160 10.29 13.94 5.69
C ILE A 160 8.83 13.67 6.03
N ALA A 161 7.90 14.44 5.48
CA ALA A 161 6.47 14.16 5.51
C ALA A 161 5.85 14.61 4.19
N PRO A 162 4.86 13.89 3.61
CA PRO A 162 4.11 14.43 2.49
C PRO A 162 3.35 15.68 2.95
N SER A 163 3.26 16.69 2.09
CA SER A 163 2.43 17.86 2.38
C SER A 163 0.95 17.45 2.50
N THR A 164 0.20 18.16 3.33
CA THR A 164 -1.26 17.95 3.46
C THR A 164 -1.97 18.20 2.13
N ALA A 165 -1.48 19.14 1.32
CA ALA A 165 -2.01 19.43 -0.01
C ALA A 165 -1.86 18.23 -0.95
N ALA A 166 -0.64 17.67 -1.07
CA ALA A 166 -0.39 16.52 -1.94
C ALA A 166 -1.19 15.28 -1.49
N THR A 167 -1.33 15.06 -0.19
CA THR A 167 -2.17 13.97 0.35
C THR A 167 -3.64 14.15 -0.02
N ARG A 168 -4.17 15.37 0.15
CA ARG A 168 -5.56 15.70 -0.21
C ARG A 168 -5.81 15.55 -1.71
N ASP A 169 -4.87 15.94 -2.55
CA ASP A 169 -5.01 15.83 -4.00
C ASP A 169 -5.00 14.36 -4.45
N PHE A 170 -4.15 13.51 -3.83
CA PHE A 170 -4.22 12.06 -4.04
C PHE A 170 -5.54 11.47 -3.57
N ARG A 171 -6.06 11.90 -2.41
CA ARG A 171 -7.39 11.49 -1.93
C ARG A 171 -8.47 11.87 -2.94
N ALA A 172 -8.50 13.11 -3.42
CA ALA A 172 -9.47 13.55 -4.41
C ALA A 172 -9.40 12.72 -5.71
N TYR A 173 -8.18 12.33 -6.11
CA TYR A 173 -7.98 11.41 -7.23
C TYR A 173 -8.61 10.02 -6.97
N THR A 174 -8.45 9.47 -5.75
CA THR A 174 -9.09 8.19 -5.39
C THR A 174 -10.62 8.28 -5.41
N GLU A 175 -11.17 9.37 -4.86
CA GLU A 175 -12.61 9.62 -4.79
C GLU A 175 -13.23 9.82 -6.19
N ALA A 176 -12.48 10.36 -7.14
CA ALA A 176 -12.91 10.47 -8.53
C ALA A 176 -12.77 9.15 -9.32
N PHE A 177 -11.81 8.30 -8.96
CA PHE A 177 -11.53 7.08 -9.70
C PHE A 177 -12.55 5.97 -9.42
N PHE A 178 -12.75 5.62 -8.16
CA PHE A 178 -13.48 4.42 -7.75
C PHE A 178 -14.97 4.37 -8.10
N PRO A 179 -15.73 5.48 -8.09
CA PRO A 179 -17.16 5.46 -8.48
C PRO A 179 -17.42 4.94 -9.90
N ARG A 180 -16.38 4.90 -10.75
CA ARG A 180 -16.45 4.39 -12.12
C ARG A 180 -16.13 2.89 -12.23
N THR A 181 -15.99 2.21 -11.09
CA THR A 181 -15.51 0.82 -11.01
C THR A 181 -16.51 -0.07 -10.28
N VAL A 182 -16.49 -1.36 -10.59
CA VAL A 182 -17.31 -2.37 -9.90
C VAL A 182 -17.02 -2.47 -8.39
N MET A 183 -15.87 -1.96 -7.93
CA MET A 183 -15.48 -2.00 -6.52
C MET A 183 -16.32 -1.07 -5.64
N SER A 184 -16.94 -0.05 -6.25
CA SER A 184 -17.84 0.90 -5.57
C SER A 184 -19.30 0.50 -5.62
N GLU A 185 -19.64 -0.64 -6.25
CA GLU A 185 -20.98 -1.22 -6.14
C GLU A 185 -21.27 -1.55 -4.67
N HIS A 186 -22.54 -1.54 -4.25
CA HIS A 186 -22.99 -1.59 -2.83
C HIS A 186 -22.68 -2.90 -2.06
N CYS A 187 -21.52 -3.54 -2.29
CA CYS A 187 -21.02 -4.66 -1.51
C CYS A 187 -20.16 -4.20 -0.32
N SER A 188 -20.26 -4.95 0.78
CA SER A 188 -19.29 -4.88 1.88
C SER A 188 -18.04 -5.64 1.42
N SER A 189 -16.86 -5.04 1.44
CA SER A 189 -15.61 -5.66 1.00
C SER A 189 -14.46 -5.21 1.89
N TRP A 190 -13.35 -5.94 1.88
CA TRP A 190 -12.12 -5.41 2.49
C TRP A 190 -11.62 -4.16 1.76
N TYR A 191 -12.04 -3.93 0.50
CA TYR A 191 -11.72 -2.73 -0.28
C TYR A 191 -12.21 -1.42 0.38
N ASN A 192 -13.37 -1.45 1.04
CA ASN A 192 -14.05 -0.30 1.67
C ASN A 192 -14.13 -0.42 3.20
N GLY A 193 -13.27 -1.23 3.82
CA GLY A 193 -13.30 -1.46 5.26
C GLY A 193 -14.59 -2.11 5.77
N GLY A 194 -15.31 -2.82 4.90
CA GLY A 194 -16.56 -3.51 5.21
C GLY A 194 -17.80 -2.63 5.15
N ILE A 195 -17.66 -1.34 4.82
CA ILE A 195 -18.76 -0.37 4.79
C ILE A 195 -19.33 -0.32 3.36
N LYS A 196 -20.57 -0.77 3.17
CA LYS A 196 -21.26 -0.70 1.87
C LYS A 196 -21.32 0.75 1.39
N GLY A 197 -20.81 1.03 0.18
CA GLY A 197 -20.73 2.39 -0.38
C GLY A 197 -19.68 3.28 0.29
N GLY A 198 -18.84 2.73 1.18
CA GLY A 198 -17.72 3.45 1.78
C GLY A 198 -16.60 3.72 0.78
N MET A 199 -15.71 4.65 1.15
CA MET A 199 -14.52 4.98 0.35
C MET A 199 -13.64 3.75 0.17
N ILE A 200 -13.22 3.51 -1.07
CA ILE A 200 -12.28 2.44 -1.40
C ILE A 200 -10.87 2.88 -1.04
N HIS A 201 -10.27 2.19 -0.07
CA HIS A 201 -8.92 2.45 0.42
C HIS A 201 -8.05 1.19 0.45
N GLY A 202 -8.60 0.00 0.19
CA GLY A 202 -7.82 -1.24 0.13
C GLY A 202 -7.01 -1.42 -1.16
N LEU A 203 -7.36 -0.70 -2.24
CA LEU A 203 -6.76 -0.86 -3.57
C LEU A 203 -6.20 0.45 -4.09
N TRP A 204 -5.23 0.36 -4.99
CA TRP A 204 -4.72 1.50 -5.74
C TRP A 204 -5.78 1.99 -6.75
N PRO A 205 -6.00 3.32 -6.90
CA PRO A 205 -6.90 3.90 -7.89
C PRO A 205 -6.33 3.82 -9.32
N GLY A 206 -6.09 2.62 -9.83
CA GLY A 206 -5.50 2.37 -11.15
C GLY A 206 -5.03 0.93 -11.33
N SER A 207 -4.34 0.64 -12.42
CA SER A 207 -3.77 -0.70 -12.67
C SER A 207 -2.53 -0.98 -11.81
N ALA A 208 -2.12 -2.26 -11.75
CA ALA A 208 -0.87 -2.64 -11.09
C ALA A 208 0.37 -2.00 -11.75
N VAL A 209 0.37 -1.94 -13.09
CA VAL A 209 1.44 -1.25 -13.85
C VAL A 209 1.42 0.26 -13.57
N HIS A 210 0.24 0.85 -13.41
CA HIS A 210 0.13 2.28 -13.11
C HIS A 210 0.77 2.64 -11.76
N VAL A 211 0.51 1.87 -10.70
CA VAL A 211 1.18 2.11 -9.41
C VAL A 211 2.70 1.94 -9.52
N ASP A 212 3.15 1.02 -10.36
CA ASP A 212 4.58 0.80 -10.56
C ASP A 212 5.29 2.00 -11.15
N LEU A 213 4.68 2.60 -12.18
CA LEU A 213 5.20 3.80 -12.82
C LEU A 213 5.16 5.01 -11.88
N VAL A 214 4.05 5.19 -11.16
CA VAL A 214 3.87 6.32 -10.23
C VAL A 214 4.84 6.26 -9.06
N ARG A 215 5.12 5.05 -8.53
CA ARG A 215 6.08 4.86 -7.44
C ARG A 215 7.51 4.57 -7.92
N LYS A 216 7.79 4.70 -9.22
CA LYS A 216 9.15 4.52 -9.73
C LYS A 216 10.10 5.53 -9.10
N ASP A 217 9.70 6.80 -9.04
CA ASP A 217 10.51 7.91 -8.54
C ASP A 217 9.68 8.79 -7.59
N PRO A 218 10.19 9.10 -6.38
CA PRO A 218 9.53 10.05 -5.50
C PRO A 218 9.43 11.44 -6.13
N ARG A 219 8.23 12.02 -6.08
CA ARG A 219 8.00 13.43 -6.40
C ARG A 219 8.46 14.29 -5.23
N TRP A 220 9.74 14.68 -5.23
CA TRP A 220 10.37 15.37 -4.10
C TRP A 220 9.69 16.72 -3.76
N GLU A 221 9.01 17.34 -4.72
CA GLU A 221 8.26 18.58 -4.54
C GLU A 221 6.99 18.40 -3.68
N ASP A 222 6.48 17.19 -3.53
CA ASP A 222 5.26 16.91 -2.77
C ASP A 222 5.52 16.83 -1.25
N PHE A 223 6.79 16.88 -0.82
CA PHE A 223 7.24 16.65 0.55
C PHE A 223 7.72 17.91 1.27
N GLU A 224 7.50 17.92 2.58
CA GLU A 224 8.07 18.88 3.52
C GLU A 224 9.26 18.26 4.25
N TYR A 225 10.33 19.04 4.39
CA TYR A 225 11.60 18.60 4.94
C TYR A 225 12.02 19.44 6.15
N THR A 226 12.60 18.79 7.14
CA THR A 226 13.45 19.47 8.14
C THR A 226 14.85 18.91 8.08
N TYR A 227 15.84 19.72 8.44
CA TYR A 227 17.25 19.40 8.31
C TYR A 227 17.88 19.13 9.69
N GLN A 228 18.98 18.37 9.70
CA GLN A 228 19.73 18.10 10.92
C GLN A 228 20.45 19.35 11.42
N ASN A 229 20.93 20.19 10.49
CA ASN A 229 21.63 21.42 10.83
C ASN A 229 20.72 22.39 11.60
N PRO A 230 21.25 23.08 12.62
CA PRO A 230 20.45 24.00 13.44
C PRO A 230 19.88 25.19 12.66
N GLN A 231 20.52 25.59 11.56
CA GLN A 231 20.08 26.74 10.76
C GLN A 231 18.84 26.45 9.89
N GLY A 232 18.46 25.18 9.73
CA GLY A 232 17.40 24.77 8.79
C GLY A 232 17.76 25.00 7.32
N ASN A 233 19.04 25.15 6.98
CA ASN A 233 19.49 25.43 5.63
C ASN A 233 19.51 24.15 4.78
N ARG A 234 18.73 24.14 3.69
CA ARG A 234 18.65 23.01 2.75
C ARG A 234 19.96 22.66 2.05
N PHE A 235 20.91 23.58 1.99
CA PHE A 235 22.22 23.38 1.37
C PHE A 235 23.29 22.94 2.37
N GLY A 236 22.93 22.72 3.64
CA GLY A 236 23.90 22.29 4.67
C GLY A 236 24.60 20.96 4.35
N TRP A 237 24.02 20.13 3.48
CA TRP A 237 24.65 18.88 3.02
C TRP A 237 25.88 19.09 2.14
N LEU A 238 26.09 20.30 1.59
CA LEU A 238 27.32 20.66 0.88
C LEU A 238 28.54 20.72 1.82
N GLY A 239 28.33 20.62 3.13
CA GLY A 239 29.41 20.62 4.13
C GLY A 239 30.20 21.91 4.10
N ASN A 240 31.52 21.80 4.07
CA ASN A 240 32.44 22.93 3.99
C ASN A 240 32.81 23.31 2.54
N GLY A 241 32.16 22.71 1.53
CA GLY A 241 32.44 22.97 0.12
C GLY A 241 33.68 22.30 -0.45
N TRP A 242 34.40 21.49 0.34
CA TRP A 242 35.62 20.80 -0.09
C TRP A 242 35.43 19.28 -0.06
N THR A 243 35.89 18.59 -1.10
CA THR A 243 35.88 17.13 -1.12
C THR A 243 37.05 16.59 -0.28
N LYS A 244 36.96 15.33 0.15
CA LYS A 244 38.08 14.65 0.83
C LYS A 244 39.37 14.67 -0.01
N LYS A 245 39.24 14.62 -1.34
CA LYS A 245 40.38 14.69 -2.26
C LYS A 245 41.03 16.07 -2.26
N ASP A 246 40.25 17.15 -2.25
CA ASP A 246 40.76 18.52 -2.17
C ASP A 246 41.55 18.74 -0.87
N VAL A 247 41.02 18.23 0.24
CA VAL A 247 41.67 18.33 1.55
C VAL A 247 42.96 17.52 1.60
N ALA A 248 42.96 16.27 1.11
CA ALA A 248 44.16 15.42 1.05
C ALA A 248 45.25 16.04 0.16
N ALA A 249 44.89 16.58 -1.00
CA ALA A 249 45.80 17.30 -1.89
C ALA A 249 46.38 18.56 -1.21
N ALA A 250 45.56 19.34 -0.50
CA ALA A 250 46.01 20.51 0.24
C ALA A 250 46.98 20.16 1.39
N HIS A 251 46.88 18.95 1.95
CA HIS A 251 47.80 18.44 2.98
C HIS A 251 49.05 17.74 2.41
N GLY A 252 49.22 17.72 1.08
CA GLY A 252 50.41 17.15 0.44
C GLY A 252 50.45 15.62 0.41
N GLU A 253 49.30 14.95 0.57
CA GLU A 253 49.22 13.50 0.43
C GLU A 253 49.49 13.09 -1.03
N SER A 254 50.48 12.22 -1.25
CA SER A 254 50.82 11.72 -2.58
C SER A 254 49.96 10.49 -2.94
N GLY A 255 49.49 10.41 -4.19
CA GLY A 255 48.66 9.29 -4.68
C GLY A 255 47.15 9.55 -4.74
N VAL A 256 46.70 10.81 -4.60
CA VAL A 256 45.29 11.16 -4.84
C VAL A 256 44.98 11.07 -6.33
N GLU A 257 44.52 9.90 -6.78
CA GLU A 257 44.09 9.69 -8.16
C GLU A 257 42.77 10.47 -8.40
N LEU A 258 42.90 11.60 -9.09
CA LEU A 258 41.79 12.44 -9.54
C LEU A 258 41.28 11.91 -10.87
N ASP A 259 40.52 10.82 -10.79
CA ASP A 259 39.78 10.33 -11.94
C ASP A 259 38.54 11.22 -12.17
N LEU A 260 38.69 12.21 -13.06
CA LEU A 260 37.60 13.05 -13.56
C LEU A 260 36.92 12.44 -14.79
N THR A 261 37.39 11.27 -15.26
CA THR A 261 36.80 10.60 -16.44
C THR A 261 35.35 10.12 -16.27
N PRO A 262 34.78 9.93 -15.06
CA PRO A 262 33.35 9.67 -14.93
C PRO A 262 32.45 10.80 -15.47
N TRP A 263 32.97 12.04 -15.55
CA TRP A 263 32.28 13.17 -16.18
C TRP A 263 32.56 13.29 -17.69
N LEU A 264 33.53 12.52 -18.19
CA LEU A 264 33.87 12.43 -19.61
C LEU A 264 33.20 11.19 -20.20
N GLU A 265 32.02 11.34 -20.79
CA GLU A 265 31.45 10.25 -21.57
C GLU A 265 32.32 9.99 -22.81
N LYS A 266 32.95 8.82 -22.85
CA LYS A 266 33.84 8.40 -23.95
C LYS A 266 33.17 8.49 -25.33
N GLY A 267 31.84 8.33 -25.40
CA GLY A 267 31.04 8.50 -26.62
C GLY A 267 31.01 9.94 -27.16
N ALA A 268 31.11 10.95 -26.28
CA ALA A 268 31.20 12.35 -26.68
C ALA A 268 32.56 12.69 -27.33
N LEU A 269 33.59 11.88 -27.07
CA LEU A 269 34.92 12.02 -27.66
C LEU A 269 35.05 11.25 -28.99
N SER A 270 34.32 10.15 -29.17
CA SER A 270 34.37 9.31 -30.38
C SER A 270 33.30 9.65 -31.43
N GLY A 271 32.29 10.46 -31.10
CA GLY A 271 31.19 10.83 -31.99
C GLY A 271 30.02 9.82 -32.01
N ASP A 272 30.18 8.67 -31.37
CA ASP A 272 29.14 7.64 -31.20
C ASP A 272 28.31 7.91 -29.93
N VAL A 273 27.67 9.09 -29.86
CA VAL A 273 26.77 9.39 -28.75
C VAL A 273 25.44 8.68 -29.00
N ASP A 274 25.15 7.63 -28.22
CA ASP A 274 23.79 7.11 -28.11
C ASP A 274 22.92 8.17 -27.43
N LEU A 275 22.22 8.96 -28.25
CA LEU A 275 21.38 10.05 -27.80
C LEU A 275 20.31 9.58 -26.80
N ARG A 276 19.81 8.33 -26.90
CA ARG A 276 18.87 7.79 -25.91
C ARG A 276 19.56 7.66 -24.55
N SER A 277 20.72 7.02 -24.50
CA SER A 277 21.51 6.93 -23.27
C SER A 277 21.89 8.31 -22.73
N TYR A 278 22.29 9.26 -23.58
CA TYR A 278 22.68 10.61 -23.14
C TYR A 278 21.51 11.40 -22.54
N HIS A 279 20.33 11.31 -23.15
CA HIS A 279 19.13 12.00 -22.69
C HIS A 279 18.40 11.27 -21.55
N GLU A 280 18.66 9.98 -21.33
CA GLU A 280 17.98 9.17 -20.32
C GLU A 280 18.88 8.68 -19.17
N LYS A 281 20.21 8.83 -19.20
CA LYS A 281 21.09 8.36 -18.11
C LYS A 281 21.19 9.28 -16.89
N TRP A 282 20.82 10.55 -17.01
CA TRP A 282 20.94 11.54 -15.93
C TRP A 282 20.07 11.26 -14.68
N TRP A 283 19.23 10.20 -14.68
CA TRP A 283 18.47 9.74 -13.52
C TRP A 283 18.86 8.34 -13.01
N ALA A 284 19.81 7.64 -13.64
CA ALA A 284 20.11 6.23 -13.35
C ALA A 284 21.39 5.99 -12.51
N SER A 285 21.95 7.02 -11.86
CA SER A 285 23.09 6.93 -10.95
C SER A 285 22.70 7.21 -9.51
#